data_AF-A0A336N749-F1
#
_entry.id   AF-A0A336N749-F1
#
_cell.length_a   1.000
_cell.length_b   1.000
_cell.length_c   1.000
_cell.angle_alpha   90.00
_cell.angle_beta   90.00
_cell.angle_gamma   90.00
#
_symmetry.space_group_name_H-M   'P 1'
#
loop_
_entity.id
_entity.type
_entity.pdbx_description
1 polymer ?
#
loop_
_entity_poly.entity_id
_entity_poly.type
_entity_poly.pdbx_seq_one_letter_code
_entity_poly.pdbx_strand_id
1 'polypeptide(L)'
;MINLSLIGALGAVILAIIGYVYFKIRRIKSHAESLSRANAELTTKNEQLKTEKAVVEKQVKNYKVKQKMMKQLMVLVATLLLTSCAKTTTYAPNNSCAGFAIIKASEKDTLGTLRQVLAHNKTYRTICEKESQPNE
;
A
#
# COMPACT_ATOMS: atom_id res chain seq x y z
N MET A 1 -29.64 -94.17 -0.32
CA MET A 1 -29.11 -93.77 1.00
C MET A 1 -28.32 -92.49 0.81
N ILE A 2 -28.86 -91.34 1.25
CA ILE A 2 -28.18 -90.05 1.09
C ILE A 2 -27.06 -89.99 2.13
N ASN A 3 -25.82 -89.79 1.68
CA ASN A 3 -24.64 -89.77 2.54
C ASN A 3 -24.68 -88.55 3.48
N LEU A 4 -24.79 -88.80 4.78
CA LEU A 4 -24.83 -87.77 5.85
C LEU A 4 -23.62 -86.81 5.79
N SER A 5 -22.48 -87.29 5.31
CA SER A 5 -21.27 -86.49 5.08
C SER A 5 -21.45 -85.37 4.04
N LEU A 6 -22.27 -85.59 2.99
CA LEU A 6 -22.51 -84.61 1.93
C LEU A 6 -23.37 -83.43 2.43
N ILE A 7 -24.37 -83.72 3.27
CA ILE A 7 -25.26 -82.71 3.85
C ILE A 7 -24.49 -81.84 4.86
N GLY A 8 -23.60 -82.45 5.66
CA GLY A 8 -22.73 -81.71 6.57
C GLY A 8 -21.78 -80.74 5.85
N ALA A 9 -21.18 -81.16 4.73
CA ALA A 9 -20.27 -80.32 3.95
C ALA A 9 -21.00 -79.11 3.32
N LEU A 10 -22.19 -79.31 2.75
CA LEU A 10 -22.98 -78.22 2.18
C LEU A 10 -23.44 -77.21 3.25
N GLY A 11 -23.83 -77.70 4.43
CA GLY A 11 -24.19 -76.83 5.57
C GLY A 11 -23.04 -75.92 6.01
N ALA A 12 -21.82 -76.44 6.07
CA ALA A 12 -20.64 -75.66 6.45
C ALA A 12 -20.31 -74.56 5.43
N VAL A 13 -20.44 -74.86 4.13
CA VAL A 13 -20.21 -73.87 3.05
C VAL A 13 -21.23 -72.73 3.12
N ILE A 14 -22.51 -73.04 3.36
CA ILE A 14 -23.56 -72.02 3.48
C ILE A 14 -23.29 -71.09 4.67
N LEU A 15 -22.90 -71.64 5.83
CA LEU A 15 -22.57 -70.82 7.01
C LEU A 15 -21.33 -69.94 6.78
N ALA A 16 -20.32 -70.44 6.06
CA ALA A 16 -19.15 -69.65 5.69
C ALA A 16 -19.53 -68.46 4.78
N ILE A 17 -20.41 -68.68 3.81
CA ILE A 17 -20.92 -67.62 2.92
C ILE A 17 -21.72 -66.58 3.71
N ILE A 18 -22.64 -67.02 4.58
CA ILE A 18 -23.44 -66.12 5.42
C ILE A 18 -22.53 -65.30 6.34
N GLY A 19 -21.54 -65.92 6.97
CA GLY A 19 -20.55 -65.25 7.81
C GLY A 19 -19.75 -64.20 7.03
N TYR A 20 -19.29 -64.52 5.82
CA TYR A 20 -18.57 -63.60 4.94
C TYR A 20 -19.43 -62.39 4.54
N VAL A 21 -20.69 -62.61 4.16
CA VAL A 21 -21.63 -61.53 3.80
C VAL A 21 -21.90 -60.63 5.00
N TYR A 22 -22.16 -61.20 6.18
CA TYR A 22 -22.39 -60.44 7.40
C TYR A 22 -21.18 -59.58 7.79
N PHE A 23 -19.98 -60.15 7.68
CA PHE A 23 -18.73 -59.43 7.93
C PHE A 23 -18.54 -58.25 6.97
N LYS A 24 -18.82 -58.44 5.68
CA LYS A 24 -18.68 -57.39 4.66
C LYS A 24 -19.67 -56.24 4.88
N ILE A 25 -20.93 -56.53 5.19
CA ILE A 25 -21.95 -55.51 5.52
C ILE A 25 -21.53 -54.69 6.74
N ARG A 26 -21.03 -55.36 7.80
CA ARG A 26 -20.55 -54.68 9.00
C ARG A 26 -19.41 -53.71 8.71
N ARG A 27 -18.47 -54.09 7.84
CA ARG A 27 -17.32 -53.25 7.44
C ARG A 27 -17.77 -52.03 6.62
N ILE A 28 -18.75 -52.19 5.75
CA ILE A 28 -19.30 -51.08 4.96
C ILE A 28 -20.03 -50.09 5.89
N LYS A 29 -20.81 -50.60 6.85
CA LYS A 29 -21.51 -49.77 7.83
C LYS A 29 -20.55 -48.92 8.68
N SER A 30 -19.44 -49.50 9.14
CA SER A 30 -18.43 -48.75 9.90
C SER A 30 -17.78 -47.61 9.09
N HIS A 31 -17.56 -47.81 7.79
CA HIS A 31 -17.02 -46.77 6.91
C HIS A 31 -18.05 -45.68 6.59
N ALA A 32 -19.33 -46.03 6.46
CA ALA A 32 -20.40 -45.06 6.29
C ALA A 32 -20.55 -44.14 7.51
N GLU A 33 -20.43 -44.69 8.73
CA GLU A 33 -20.46 -43.91 9.97
C GLU A 33 -19.25 -43.00 10.15
N SER A 34 -18.05 -43.43 9.72
CA SER A 34 -16.87 -42.55 9.78
C SER A 34 -16.97 -41.41 8.76
N LEU A 35 -17.52 -41.68 7.57
CA LEU A 35 -17.71 -40.67 6.53
C LEU A 35 -18.79 -39.64 6.93
N SER A 36 -19.86 -40.07 7.59
CA SER A 36 -20.89 -39.15 8.09
C SER A 36 -20.37 -38.26 9.22
N ARG A 37 -19.54 -38.79 10.13
CA ARG A 37 -18.88 -38.00 11.19
C ARG A 37 -17.89 -36.98 10.63
N ALA A 38 -17.06 -37.38 9.66
CA ALA A 38 -16.11 -36.48 9.01
C ALA A 38 -16.82 -35.30 8.30
N ASN A 39 -17.92 -35.58 7.59
CA ASN A 39 -18.71 -34.53 6.93
C ASN A 39 -19.39 -33.60 7.94
N ALA A 40 -19.91 -34.12 9.06
CA ALA A 40 -20.48 -33.30 10.13
C ALA A 40 -19.42 -32.39 10.79
N GLU A 41 -18.22 -32.91 11.05
CA GLU A 41 -17.10 -32.13 11.57
C GLU A 41 -16.63 -31.05 10.58
N LEU A 42 -16.63 -31.34 9.28
CA LEU A 42 -16.35 -30.35 8.23
C LEU A 42 -17.39 -29.23 8.23
N THR A 43 -18.68 -29.52 8.41
CA THR A 43 -19.71 -28.48 8.45
C THR A 43 -19.55 -27.55 9.66
N THR A 44 -19.28 -28.10 10.84
CA THR A 44 -19.10 -27.28 12.06
C THR A 44 -17.83 -26.44 11.99
N LYS A 45 -16.71 -27.00 11.50
CA LYS A 45 -15.47 -26.24 11.28
C LYS A 45 -15.64 -25.13 10.26
N ASN A 46 -16.41 -25.35 9.19
CA ASN A 46 -16.69 -24.32 8.19
C ASN A 46 -17.53 -23.18 8.77
N GLU A 47 -18.50 -23.46 9.64
CA GLU A 47 -19.27 -22.42 10.33
C GLU A 47 -18.43 -21.64 11.35
N GLN A 48 -17.58 -22.33 12.12
CA GLN A 48 -16.62 -21.68 13.03
C GLN A 48 -15.65 -20.77 12.28
N LEU A 49 -15.12 -21.21 11.13
CA LEU A 49 -14.26 -20.36 10.31
C LEU A 49 -15.00 -19.12 9.78
N LYS A 50 -16.30 -19.19 9.49
CA LYS A 50 -17.08 -18.02 9.05
C LYS A 50 -17.23 -17.00 10.18
N THR A 51 -17.49 -17.44 11.40
CA THR A 51 -17.62 -16.53 12.55
C THR A 51 -16.28 -15.90 12.91
N GLU A 52 -15.19 -16.68 12.93
CA GLU A 52 -13.84 -16.17 13.16
C GLU A 52 -13.41 -15.19 12.06
N LYS A 53 -13.69 -15.48 10.79
CA LYS A 53 -13.41 -14.55 9.68
C LYS A 53 -14.17 -13.23 9.84
N ALA A 54 -15.44 -13.27 10.23
CA ALA A 54 -16.23 -12.05 10.44
C ALA A 54 -15.67 -11.20 11.61
N VAL A 55 -15.20 -11.84 12.68
CA VAL A 55 -14.53 -11.16 13.79
C VAL A 55 -13.21 -10.54 13.32
N VAL A 56 -12.35 -11.30 12.65
CA VAL A 56 -11.06 -10.83 12.14
C VAL A 56 -11.24 -9.68 11.14
N GLU A 57 -12.21 -9.78 10.23
CA GLU A 57 -12.48 -8.71 9.27
C GLU A 57 -12.92 -7.40 9.96
N LYS A 58 -13.77 -7.50 11.00
CA LYS A 58 -14.12 -6.34 11.83
C LYS A 58 -12.89 -5.75 12.53
N GLN A 59 -12.04 -6.59 13.12
CA GLN A 59 -10.80 -6.14 13.78
C GLN A 59 -9.85 -5.44 12.81
N VAL A 60 -9.68 -6.00 11.60
CA VAL A 60 -8.84 -5.41 10.54
C VAL A 60 -9.40 -4.07 10.08
N LYS A 61 -10.73 -3.94 9.90
CA LYS A 61 -11.36 -2.66 9.56
C LYS A 61 -11.13 -1.61 10.65
N ASN A 62 -11.32 -1.97 11.92
CA ASN A 62 -11.05 -1.06 13.05
C ASN A 62 -9.58 -0.63 13.09
N TYR A 63 -8.64 -1.56 12.92
CA TYR A 63 -7.21 -1.23 12.87
C TYR A 63 -6.86 -0.32 11.69
N LYS A 64 -7.40 -0.60 10.49
CA LYS A 64 -7.18 0.23 9.29
C LYS A 64 -7.72 1.65 9.46
N VAL A 65 -8.89 1.80 10.09
CA VAL A 65 -9.46 3.11 10.43
C VAL A 65 -8.57 3.85 11.43
N LYS A 66 -8.14 3.18 12.51
CA LYS A 66 -7.22 3.75 13.51
C LYS A 66 -5.89 4.17 12.87
N GLN A 67 -5.34 3.34 11.98
CA GLN A 67 -4.11 3.64 11.25
C GLN A 67 -4.29 4.86 10.32
N LYS A 68 -5.43 4.96 9.61
CA LYS A 68 -5.75 6.13 8.78
C LYS A 68 -5.87 7.40 9.61
N MET A 69 -6.57 7.34 10.75
CA MET A 69 -6.72 8.46 11.69
C MET A 69 -5.37 8.91 12.26
N MET A 70 -4.53 7.96 12.71
CA MET A 70 -3.17 8.25 13.18
C MET A 70 -2.32 8.93 12.09
N LYS A 71 -2.36 8.44 10.85
CA LYS A 71 -1.64 9.06 9.73
C LYS A 71 -2.12 10.50 9.48
N GLN A 72 -3.44 10.72 9.46
CA GLN A 72 -4.01 12.06 9.29
C GLN A 72 -3.59 13.01 10.43
N LEU A 73 -3.59 12.52 11.68
CA LEU A 73 -3.14 13.28 12.84
C LEU A 73 -1.66 13.67 12.72
N MET A 74 -0.79 12.73 12.33
CA MET A 74 0.63 13.00 12.14
C MET A 74 0.89 14.03 11.04
N VAL A 75 0.15 13.95 9.92
CA VAL A 75 0.24 14.94 8.84
C VAL A 75 -0.20 16.32 9.35
N LEU A 76 -1.34 16.41 10.05
CA LEU A 76 -1.84 17.67 10.59
C LEU A 76 -0.83 18.33 11.54
N VAL A 77 -0.29 17.55 12.47
CA VAL A 77 0.74 18.02 13.43
C VAL A 77 1.99 18.48 12.68
N ALA A 78 2.47 17.71 11.69
CA ALA A 78 3.62 18.08 10.89
C ALA A 78 3.38 19.39 10.11
N THR A 79 2.19 19.58 9.52
CA THR A 79 1.85 20.82 8.81
C THR A 79 1.80 22.02 9.76
N LEU A 80 1.24 21.88 10.96
CA LEU A 80 1.25 22.94 11.97
C LEU A 80 2.69 23.32 12.37
N LEU A 81 3.53 22.33 12.64
CA LEU A 81 4.94 22.54 13.00
C LEU A 81 5.76 23.20 11.89
N LEU A 82 5.48 22.90 10.62
CA LEU A 82 6.19 23.49 9.47
C LEU A 82 5.78 24.95 9.21
N THR A 83 4.53 25.34 9.52
CA THR A 83 4.08 26.74 9.34
C THR A 83 4.78 27.74 10.27
N SER A 84 5.32 27.31 11.42
CA SER A 84 6.07 28.19 12.32
C SER A 84 7.52 28.45 11.88
N CYS A 85 8.03 27.67 10.92
CA CYS A 85 9.39 27.81 10.38
C CYS A 85 9.41 28.49 9.00
N ALA A 86 8.25 28.91 8.48
CA ALA A 86 8.16 29.71 7.26
C ALA A 86 8.76 31.10 7.52
N LYS A 87 10.08 31.23 7.35
CA LYS A 87 10.77 32.51 7.30
C LYS A 87 10.18 33.29 6.14
N THR A 88 9.52 34.40 6.43
CA THR A 88 9.21 35.42 5.43
C THR A 88 10.54 35.89 4.85
N THR A 89 10.91 35.38 3.68
CA THR A 89 11.98 35.97 2.90
C THR A 89 11.44 37.31 2.42
N THR A 90 11.78 38.37 3.12
CA THR A 90 11.75 39.73 2.58
C THR A 90 12.73 39.71 1.41
N TYR A 91 12.22 39.39 0.21
CA TYR A 91 12.95 39.62 -1.01
C TYR A 91 13.00 41.14 -1.17
N ALA A 92 14.04 41.77 -0.62
CA ALA A 92 14.40 43.08 -1.11
C ALA A 92 14.77 42.86 -2.59
N PRO A 93 14.11 43.50 -3.55
CA PRO A 93 14.62 43.51 -4.91
C PRO A 93 15.91 44.33 -4.87
N ASN A 94 17.03 43.69 -4.54
CA ASN A 94 18.35 44.22 -4.81
C ASN A 94 18.61 44.08 -6.31
N ASN A 95 17.78 44.78 -7.11
CA ASN A 95 18.09 44.99 -8.50
C ASN A 95 19.41 45.76 -8.52
N SER A 96 20.36 45.28 -9.32
CA SER A 96 21.68 45.91 -9.42
C SER A 96 21.61 47.36 -9.92
N CYS A 97 20.42 47.79 -10.36
CA CYS A 97 20.11 49.06 -10.96
C CYS A 97 19.70 50.16 -9.97
N ALA A 98 19.30 49.82 -8.73
CA ALA A 98 18.97 50.81 -7.70
C ALA A 98 20.21 51.57 -7.17
N GLY A 99 21.41 50.98 -7.29
CA GLY A 99 22.66 51.53 -6.74
C GLY A 99 23.53 52.29 -7.75
N PHE A 100 23.22 52.25 -9.03
CA PHE A 100 24.07 52.81 -10.09
C PHE A 100 23.24 53.54 -11.15
N ALA A 101 23.86 54.48 -11.86
CA ALA A 101 23.24 55.24 -12.95
C ALA A 101 24.21 55.41 -14.13
N ILE A 102 23.68 55.87 -15.27
CA ILE A 102 24.47 56.24 -16.45
C ILE A 102 25.42 57.41 -16.09
N ILE A 103 26.70 57.25 -16.40
CA ILE A 103 27.74 58.26 -16.17
C ILE A 103 27.90 59.11 -17.43
N LYS A 104 27.89 60.43 -17.30
CA LYS A 104 28.16 61.34 -18.42
C LYS A 104 29.67 61.51 -18.57
N ALA A 105 30.18 61.30 -19.79
CA ALA A 105 31.59 61.56 -20.11
C ALA A 105 31.89 63.07 -20.08
N SER A 106 33.07 63.45 -19.60
CA SER A 106 33.58 64.81 -19.60
C SER A 106 34.58 65.01 -20.75
N GLU A 107 34.61 66.21 -21.34
CA GLU A 107 35.57 66.56 -22.39
C GLU A 107 37.03 66.58 -21.90
N LYS A 108 37.23 66.65 -20.58
CA LYS A 108 38.56 66.61 -19.94
C LYS A 108 39.04 65.19 -19.64
N ASP A 109 38.24 64.17 -19.94
CA ASP A 109 38.57 62.79 -19.62
C ASP A 109 39.67 62.23 -20.52
N THR A 110 40.54 61.39 -19.94
CA THR A 110 41.54 60.65 -20.72
C THR A 110 40.87 59.52 -21.50
N LEU A 111 41.54 59.03 -22.55
CA LEU A 111 41.07 57.87 -23.32
C LEU A 111 40.86 56.60 -22.46
N GLY A 112 41.58 56.46 -21.34
CA GLY A 112 41.36 55.36 -20.40
C GLY A 112 40.01 55.47 -19.69
N THR A 113 39.74 56.64 -19.14
CA THR A 113 38.49 56.96 -18.42
C THR A 113 37.28 56.86 -19.36
N LEU A 114 37.38 57.37 -20.59
CA LEU A 114 36.31 57.28 -21.58
C LEU A 114 35.93 55.84 -21.92
N ARG A 115 36.92 54.94 -22.05
CA ARG A 115 36.65 53.51 -22.28
C ARG A 115 35.94 52.86 -21.10
N GLN A 116 36.30 53.24 -19.88
CA GLN A 116 35.66 52.73 -18.67
C GLN A 116 34.22 53.21 -18.55
N VAL A 117 33.97 54.51 -18.80
CA VAL A 117 32.62 55.09 -18.83
C VAL A 117 31.75 54.41 -19.89
N LEU A 118 32.31 54.13 -21.08
CA LEU A 118 31.61 53.41 -22.13
C LEU A 118 31.26 51.98 -21.71
N ALA A 119 32.19 51.25 -21.10
CA ALA A 119 31.95 49.89 -20.62
C ALA A 119 30.88 49.85 -19.52
N HIS A 120 30.94 50.77 -18.55
CA HIS A 120 29.94 50.89 -17.48
C HIS A 120 28.55 51.19 -18.05
N ASN A 121 28.44 52.21 -18.90
CA ASN A 121 27.16 52.61 -19.49
C ASN A 121 26.57 51.53 -20.38
N LYS A 122 27.41 50.81 -21.15
CA LYS A 122 26.95 49.69 -21.97
C LYS A 122 26.33 48.58 -21.11
N THR A 123 27.03 48.17 -20.05
CA THR A 123 26.55 47.15 -19.12
C THR A 123 25.27 47.59 -18.41
N TYR A 124 25.22 48.84 -17.94
CA TYR A 124 24.03 49.42 -17.32
C TYR A 124 22.81 49.35 -18.26
N ARG A 125 22.94 49.76 -19.52
CA ARG A 125 21.83 49.67 -20.48
C ARG A 125 21.40 48.23 -20.76
N THR A 126 22.35 47.29 -20.84
CA THR A 126 22.01 45.88 -21.11
C THR A 126 21.25 45.20 -19.97
N ILE A 127 21.53 45.56 -18.72
CA ILE A 127 20.97 44.92 -17.53
C ILE A 127 19.76 45.71 -17.03
N CYS A 128 19.87 47.04 -16.97
CA CYS A 128 18.93 47.90 -16.27
C CYS A 128 17.87 48.56 -17.16
N GLU A 129 18.18 48.92 -18.41
CA GLU A 129 17.14 49.42 -19.34
C GLU A 129 16.25 48.28 -19.88
N LYS A 130 16.74 47.03 -19.88
CA LYS A 130 15.92 45.86 -20.23
C LYS A 130 15.00 45.42 -19.10
N GLU A 131 15.39 45.59 -17.84
CA GLU A 131 14.52 45.32 -16.69
C GLU A 131 13.41 46.36 -16.49
N SER A 132 13.54 47.57 -17.05
CA SER A 132 12.54 48.64 -16.92
C SER A 132 11.44 48.62 -18.00
N GLN A 133 11.48 47.68 -18.93
CA GLN A 133 10.34 47.34 -19.78
C GLN A 133 9.51 46.28 -19.04
N PRO A 134 8.38 46.62 -18.40
CA PRO A 134 7.48 45.59 -17.91
C PRO A 134 7.08 44.75 -19.11
N ASN A 135 7.27 43.44 -19.01
CA ASN A 135 6.73 42.48 -19.96
C ASN A 135 5.25 42.84 -20.20
N GLU A 136 4.89 43.07 -21.47
CA GLU A 136 3.51 43.19 -21.94
C GLU A 136 2.68 41.95 -21.53
#